data_AF-A0A7Y2D2G2-F1
#
_entry.id   AF-A0A7Y2D2G2-F1
#
_cell.length_a   1.000
_cell.length_b   1.000
_cell.length_c   1.000
_cell.angle_alpha   90.00
_cell.angle_beta   90.00
_cell.angle_gamma   90.00
#
_symmetry.space_group_name_H-M   'P 1'
#
loop_
_entity.id
_entity.type
_entity.pdbx_description
1 polymer ?
#
loop_
_entity_poly.entity_id
_entity_poly.type
_entity_poly.pdbx_seq_one_letter_code
_entity_poly.pdbx_strand_id
1 'polypeptide(L)'
;MQNRTMLSFHKNRDCPTSEELLAHLNGSVRVRSEKKIDEHICGCDFCGAEAEFYSHFPHAADDNIAVSDIPDHLFELAEALLNNKRSGNKLLKRLIKESSVA
;
A
#
# COMPACT_ATOMS: atom_id res chain seq x y z
N MET A 1 7.11 -14.85 -28.94
CA MET A 1 6.34 -14.59 -27.70
C MET A 1 7.36 -14.32 -26.60
N GLN A 2 7.65 -13.05 -26.34
CA GLN A 2 8.76 -12.65 -25.47
C GLN A 2 8.36 -12.80 -24.00
N ASN A 3 9.11 -13.62 -23.28
CA ASN A 3 9.11 -13.74 -21.83
C ASN A 3 9.64 -12.42 -21.24
N ARG A 4 8.76 -11.43 -21.02
CA ARG A 4 9.12 -10.23 -20.26
C ARG A 4 9.33 -10.68 -18.82
N THR A 5 10.59 -10.79 -18.44
CA THR A 5 11.04 -10.86 -17.05
C THR A 5 10.19 -9.93 -16.18
N MET A 6 9.33 -10.50 -15.31
CA MET A 6 8.63 -9.80 -14.21
C MET A 6 9.64 -9.31 -13.15
N LEU A 7 10.73 -8.66 -13.55
CA LEU A 7 11.84 -8.32 -12.65
C LEU A 7 11.63 -6.98 -11.92
N SER A 8 10.58 -6.22 -12.20
CA SER A 8 10.39 -4.92 -11.53
C SER A 8 8.95 -4.43 -11.40
N PHE A 9 8.01 -5.30 -11.00
CA PHE A 9 6.68 -4.83 -10.55
C PHE A 9 6.74 -4.41 -9.07
N HIS A 10 7.44 -3.31 -8.78
CA HIS A 10 7.54 -2.73 -7.45
C HIS A 10 7.71 -1.22 -7.55
N LYS A 11 7.31 -0.48 -6.51
CA LYS A 11 7.62 0.94 -6.41
C LYS A 11 9.13 1.14 -6.21
N ASN A 12 9.68 2.09 -6.96
CA ASN A 12 11.05 2.58 -6.82
C ASN A 12 11.04 3.96 -6.17
N ARG A 13 12.24 4.48 -5.85
CA ARG A 13 12.41 5.82 -5.26
C ARG A 13 11.91 6.94 -6.18
N ASP A 14 11.87 6.69 -7.49
CA ASP A 14 11.41 7.65 -8.49
C ASP A 14 9.90 7.52 -8.78
N CYS A 15 9.20 6.57 -8.14
CA CYS A 15 7.76 6.44 -8.29
C CYS A 15 7.03 7.56 -7.55
N PRO A 16 5.96 8.13 -8.15
CA PRO A 16 5.11 9.06 -7.44
C PRO A 16 4.47 8.37 -6.22
N THR A 17 4.19 9.17 -5.20
CA THR A 17 3.36 8.72 -4.09
C THR A 17 1.94 8.43 -4.57
N SER A 18 1.21 7.58 -3.84
CA SER A 18 -0.20 7.30 -4.15
C SER A 18 -1.05 8.58 -4.11
N GLU A 19 -0.76 9.50 -3.19
CA GLU A 19 -1.42 10.81 -3.09
C GLU A 19 -1.16 11.68 -4.32
N GLU A 20 0.08 11.75 -4.80
CA GLU A 20 0.43 12.49 -6.02
C GLU A 20 -0.22 11.90 -7.26
N LEU A 21 -0.28 10.56 -7.37
CA LEU A 21 -0.93 9.87 -8.48
C LEU A 21 -2.45 10.11 -8.48
N LEU A 22 -3.09 10.02 -7.31
CA LEU A 22 -4.51 10.33 -7.13
C LEU A 22 -4.81 11.81 -7.44
N ALA A 23 -4.00 12.72 -6.93
CA ALA A 23 -4.15 14.14 -7.21
C ALA A 23 -4.02 14.43 -8.72
N HIS A 24 -3.14 13.73 -9.42
CA HIS A 24 -2.96 13.85 -10.86
C HIS A 24 -4.18 13.34 -11.63
N LEU A 25 -4.72 12.17 -11.26
CA LEU A 25 -5.95 11.64 -11.85
C LEU A 25 -7.18 12.52 -11.56
N ASN A 26 -7.21 13.17 -10.39
CA ASN A 26 -8.26 14.11 -10.00
C ASN A 26 -8.06 15.54 -10.57
N GLY A 27 -7.04 15.77 -11.42
CA GLY A 27 -6.75 17.08 -12.01
C GLY A 27 -6.36 18.17 -11.01
N SER A 28 -5.91 17.78 -9.81
CA SER A 28 -5.56 18.68 -8.70
C SER A 28 -4.05 18.97 -8.60
N VAL A 29 -3.25 18.51 -9.57
CA VAL A 29 -1.79 18.66 -9.60
C VAL A 29 -1.39 19.88 -10.43
N ARG A 30 -0.25 20.50 -10.10
CA ARG A 30 0.31 21.59 -10.92
C ARG A 30 0.76 21.04 -12.28
N VAL A 31 0.48 21.76 -13.37
CA VAL A 31 0.81 21.40 -14.76
C VAL A 31 2.26 20.90 -15.00
N ARG A 32 3.24 21.41 -14.25
CA ARG A 32 4.65 20.94 -14.36
C ARG A 32 4.88 19.56 -13.74
N SER A 33 4.09 19.18 -12.75
CA SER A 33 4.15 17.89 -12.08
C SER A 33 3.33 16.84 -12.84
N GLU A 34 2.23 17.23 -13.51
CA GLU A 34 1.42 16.33 -14.34
C GLU A 34 2.25 15.63 -15.42
N LYS A 35 3.00 16.39 -16.23
CA LYS A 35 3.82 15.82 -17.31
C LYS A 35 4.86 14.81 -16.83
N LYS A 36 5.43 15.04 -15.64
CA LYS A 36 6.41 14.11 -15.05
C LYS A 36 5.76 12.82 -14.59
N ILE A 37 4.54 12.92 -14.06
CA ILE A 37 3.75 11.77 -13.63
C ILE A 37 3.31 10.96 -14.87
N ASP A 38 2.84 11.62 -15.93
CA ASP A 38 2.49 10.99 -17.21
C ASP A 38 3.67 10.21 -17.81
N GLU A 39 4.84 10.85 -17.86
CA GLU A 39 6.08 10.24 -18.36
C GLU A 39 6.49 9.03 -17.52
N HIS A 40 6.34 9.12 -16.18
CA HIS A 40 6.62 8.01 -15.28
C HIS A 40 5.65 6.84 -15.46
N ILE A 41 4.34 7.10 -15.54
CA ILE A 41 3.29 6.09 -15.75
C ILE A 41 3.56 5.31 -17.04
N CYS A 42 3.99 5.98 -18.11
CA CYS A 42 4.32 5.34 -19.37
C CYS A 42 5.56 4.43 -19.29
N GLY A 43 6.51 4.74 -18.39
CA GLY A 43 7.76 4.00 -18.21
C GLY A 43 7.75 2.97 -17.08
N CYS A 44 6.71 2.96 -16.23
CA CYS A 44 6.64 2.13 -15.04
C CYS A 44 5.40 1.25 -15.04
N ASP A 45 5.59 -0.06 -15.25
CA ASP A 45 4.49 -1.05 -15.24
C ASP A 45 3.69 -1.02 -13.91
N PHE A 46 4.34 -0.72 -12.78
CA PHE A 46 3.68 -0.60 -11.47
C PHE A 46 2.74 0.61 -11.43
N CYS A 47 3.25 1.81 -11.73
CA CYS A 47 2.45 3.03 -11.65
C CYS A 47 1.39 3.10 -12.76
N GLY A 48 1.64 2.49 -13.91
CA GLY A 48 0.63 2.25 -14.95
C GLY A 48 -0.55 1.46 -14.44
N ALA A 49 -0.29 0.31 -13.80
CA ALA A 49 -1.33 -0.51 -13.20
C ALA A 49 -2.03 0.20 -12.02
N GLU A 50 -1.28 0.94 -11.20
CA GLU A 50 -1.85 1.71 -10.07
C GLU A 50 -2.78 2.84 -10.56
N ALA A 51 -2.40 3.53 -11.65
CA ALA A 51 -3.23 4.57 -12.25
C ALA A 51 -4.53 3.99 -12.86
N GLU A 52 -4.43 2.85 -13.55
CA GLU A 52 -5.59 2.12 -14.07
C GLU A 52 -6.52 1.67 -12.93
N PHE A 53 -5.94 1.18 -11.82
CA PHE A 53 -6.69 0.80 -10.64
C PHE A 53 -7.50 1.98 -10.08
N TYR A 54 -6.88 3.15 -9.89
CA TYR A 54 -7.57 4.33 -9.38
C TYR A 54 -8.60 4.91 -10.36
N SER A 55 -8.40 4.74 -11.68
CA SER A 55 -9.40 5.11 -12.68
C SER A 55 -10.66 4.26 -12.59
N HIS A 56 -10.54 2.98 -12.21
CA HIS A 56 -11.68 2.07 -12.06
C HIS A 56 -12.34 2.17 -10.69
N PHE A 57 -11.54 2.47 -9.66
CA PHE A 57 -11.98 2.61 -8.28
C PHE A 57 -11.68 4.03 -7.80
N PRO A 58 -12.48 5.03 -8.24
CA PRO A 58 -12.32 6.40 -7.77
C PRO A 58 -12.38 6.35 -6.26
N HIS A 59 -11.28 6.77 -5.62
CA HIS A 59 -11.24 6.94 -4.17
C HIS A 59 -12.23 8.05 -3.85
N ALA A 60 -13.48 7.67 -3.61
CA ALA A 60 -14.36 8.49 -2.80
C ALA A 60 -13.58 8.70 -1.50
N ALA A 61 -13.32 9.96 -1.15
CA ALA A 61 -12.99 10.33 0.20
C ALA A 61 -14.19 9.94 1.07
N ASP A 62 -14.34 8.65 1.35
CA ASP A 62 -15.32 8.16 2.30
C ASP A 62 -14.65 8.35 3.65
N ASP A 63 -14.72 9.60 4.13
CA ASP A 63 -14.19 10.12 5.40
C ASP A 63 -14.87 9.49 6.63
N ASN A 64 -15.35 8.25 6.53
CA ASN A 64 -15.97 7.51 7.62
C ASN A 64 -15.31 6.15 7.85
N ILE A 65 -14.00 6.03 7.59
CA ILE A 65 -13.24 4.96 8.24
C ILE A 65 -13.14 5.35 9.71
N ALA A 66 -14.05 4.82 10.52
CA ALA A 66 -13.96 4.91 11.96
C ALA A 66 -12.59 4.35 12.36
N VAL A 67 -11.68 5.22 12.79
CA VAL A 67 -10.41 4.84 13.37
C VAL A 67 -10.74 4.03 14.60
N SER A 68 -10.75 2.70 14.43
CA SER A 68 -10.97 1.78 15.51
C SER A 68 -9.63 1.59 16.21
N ASP A 69 -9.63 1.63 17.53
CA ASP A 69 -8.43 1.36 18.30
C ASP A 69 -7.89 -0.02 17.93
N ILE A 70 -6.57 -0.12 17.81
CA ILE A 70 -5.90 -1.39 17.58
C ILE A 70 -6.22 -2.28 18.80
N PRO A 71 -6.80 -3.48 18.62
CA PRO A 71 -7.06 -4.38 19.73
C PRO A 71 -5.80 -4.67 20.55
N ASP A 72 -5.91 -4.65 21.89
CA ASP A 72 -4.77 -4.75 22.81
C ASP A 72 -3.83 -5.92 22.49
N HIS A 73 -4.39 -7.08 22.17
CA HIS A 73 -3.62 -8.27 21.83
C HIS A 73 -2.76 -8.12 20.56
N LEU A 74 -3.22 -7.34 19.58
CA LEU A 74 -2.46 -7.01 18.38
C LEU A 74 -1.40 -5.95 18.67
N PHE A 75 -1.71 -4.99 19.55
CA PHE A 75 -0.76 -4.00 20.01
C PHE A 75 0.40 -4.65 20.79
N GLU A 76 0.09 -5.49 21.78
CA GLU A 76 1.08 -6.25 22.55
C GLU A 76 1.97 -7.13 21.65
N LEU A 77 1.37 -7.75 20.63
CA LEU A 77 2.11 -8.53 19.65
C LEU A 77 3.10 -7.65 18.86
N ALA A 78 2.65 -6.49 18.38
CA ALA A 78 3.48 -5.56 17.63
C ALA A 78 4.68 -5.10 18.47
N GLU A 79 4.44 -4.71 19.73
CA GLU A 79 5.51 -4.34 20.66
C GLU A 79 6.50 -5.50 20.88
N ALA A 80 6.00 -6.71 21.07
CA ALA A 80 6.86 -7.87 21.28
C ALA A 80 7.69 -8.23 20.04
N LEU A 81 7.15 -8.08 18.83
CA LEU A 81 7.87 -8.30 17.58
C LEU A 81 8.97 -7.27 17.36
N LEU A 82 8.70 -6.00 17.67
CA LEU A 82 9.65 -4.90 17.55
C LEU A 82 10.79 -5.02 18.57
N ASN A 83 10.46 -5.36 19.82
CA ASN A 83 11.44 -5.47 20.90
C ASN A 83 12.24 -6.79 20.87
N ASN A 84 11.60 -7.92 20.55
CA ASN A 84 12.26 -9.22 20.49
C ASN A 84 11.52 -10.20 19.58
N LYS A 85 12.04 -10.39 18.36
CA LYS A 85 11.49 -11.31 17.35
C LYS A 85 11.17 -12.71 17.88
N ARG A 86 11.94 -13.28 18.82
CA ARG A 86 11.64 -14.62 19.38
C ARG A 86 10.43 -14.60 20.30
N SER A 87 10.24 -13.54 21.07
CA SER A 87 9.09 -13.36 21.96
C SER A 87 7.82 -13.11 21.14
N GLY A 88 7.88 -12.20 20.16
CA GLY A 88 6.75 -11.92 19.26
C GLY A 88 6.28 -13.15 18.48
N ASN A 89 7.20 -14.00 18.00
CA ASN A 89 6.82 -15.26 17.33
C ASN A 89 6.10 -16.27 18.26
N LYS A 90 6.37 -16.25 19.57
CA LYS A 90 5.63 -17.10 20.53
C LYS A 90 4.22 -16.57 20.76
N LEU A 91 4.07 -15.25 20.92
CA LEU A 91 2.77 -14.59 21.08
C LEU A 91 1.88 -14.76 19.84
N LEU A 92 2.46 -14.59 18.65
CA LEU A 92 1.76 -14.83 17.39
C LEU A 92 1.18 -16.26 17.31
N LYS A 93 2.00 -17.27 17.65
CA LYS A 93 1.55 -18.67 17.69
C LYS A 93 0.43 -18.91 18.70
N ARG A 94 0.45 -18.22 19.84
CA ARG A 94 -0.61 -18.30 20.86
C ARG A 94 -1.93 -17.71 20.33
N LEU A 95 -1.88 -16.51 19.76
CA LEU A 95 -3.05 -15.82 19.20
C LEU A 95 -3.69 -16.61 18.05
N ILE A 96 -2.89 -17.21 17.16
CA ILE A 96 -3.39 -18.07 16.08
C ILE A 96 -4.10 -19.32 16.64
N LYS A 97 -3.61 -19.88 17.74
CA LYS A 97 -4.25 -21.04 18.38
C LYS A 97 -5.58 -20.66 19.01
N GLU A 98 -5.65 -19.49 19.64
CA GLU A 98 -6.85 -18.96 20.29
C GLU A 98 -7.95 -18.59 19.27
N SER A 99 -7.59 -18.12 18.07
CA SER A 99 -8.55 -17.84 16.99
C SER A 99 -9.04 -19.09 16.25
N SER A 100 -8.30 -20.20 16.29
CA SER A 100 -8.68 -21.48 15.66
C SER A 100 -9.68 -22.32 16.46
N VAL A 101 -10.09 -21.86 17.65
CA VAL A 101 -11.01 -22.56 18.57
C VAL A 101 -12.41 -21.91 18.58
N ALA A 102 -12.67 -20.98 17.65
CA ALA A 102 -13.99 -20.41 17.40
C ALA A 102 -14.68 -21.06 16.19
#